data_AF-A0A660RAJ1-F1
#
_entry.id   AF-A0A660RAJ1-F1
#
_cell.length_a   1.000
_cell.length_b   1.000
_cell.length_c   1.000
_cell.angle_alpha   90.00
_cell.angle_beta   90.00
_cell.angle_gamma   90.00
#
_symmetry.space_group_name_H-M   'P 1'
#
loop_
_entity.id
_entity.type
_entity.pdbx_description
1 polymer ?
#
loop_
_entity_poly.entity_id
_entity_poly.type
_entity_poly.pdbx_seq_one_letter_code
_entity_poly.pdbx_strand_id
1 'polypeptide(L)'
;MEKKEIERDKNVVLYEFVFDEKEVSSFEDVVTARLNRSMTVPGFRKGKVPKTIFKMRLGEEFNGYVLDEAADKILEKMEKEKLFISPIMKDYEFKDGNLIVKIEVHEKPRVSFEDFSEIEVEKVKEDSVIEKYVEKRLEELREKHALVEPKDGEAEHGDLVRVKMKVSLGDKVLDEKEYEYILKEDDDRPFVKEIVGKKKGDVVKFSREFKDKKYDYEVEILQVYSRTLMDISDELARTVSNEFETLEQLKEHLTKEGKEIYDVEMKENLREQVLEKLPEVTNLDISDKT
;
A
#
# COMPACT_ATOMS: atom_id res chain seq x y z
N MET A 1 46.74 -5.19 -5.06
CA MET A 1 45.73 -4.61 -4.16
C MET A 1 45.56 -5.51 -2.97
N GLU A 2 46.12 -5.08 -1.85
CA GLU A 2 45.96 -5.74 -0.55
C GLU A 2 44.66 -5.27 0.10
N LYS A 3 43.85 -6.18 0.65
CA LYS A 3 42.63 -5.88 1.42
C LYS A 3 42.89 -6.27 2.86
N LYS A 4 42.73 -5.34 3.79
CA LYS A 4 42.92 -5.57 5.22
C LYS A 4 41.69 -5.14 6.00
N GLU A 5 41.20 -5.98 6.90
CA GLU A 5 40.18 -5.59 7.88
C GLU A 5 40.84 -4.79 8.99
N ILE A 6 40.35 -3.57 9.23
CA ILE A 6 40.88 -2.66 10.26
C ILE A 6 40.05 -2.76 11.53
N GLU A 7 38.73 -2.77 11.38
CA GLU A 7 37.77 -2.77 12.49
C GLU A 7 36.49 -3.48 12.03
N ARG A 8 35.83 -4.17 12.98
CA ARG A 8 34.51 -4.77 12.77
C ARG A 8 33.62 -4.47 13.95
N ASP A 9 32.45 -3.95 13.66
CA ASP A 9 31.34 -3.75 14.58
C ASP A 9 30.11 -4.47 14.02
N LYS A 10 29.82 -5.66 14.54
CA LYS A 10 28.74 -6.55 14.06
C LYS A 10 28.79 -6.76 12.54
N ASN A 11 27.80 -6.26 11.80
CA ASN A 11 27.70 -6.34 10.35
C ASN A 11 28.47 -5.24 9.60
N VAL A 12 29.07 -4.28 10.31
CA VAL A 12 29.83 -3.17 9.73
C VAL A 12 31.32 -3.47 9.83
N VAL A 13 32.02 -3.38 8.71
CA VAL A 13 33.44 -3.70 8.60
C VAL A 13 34.16 -2.56 7.91
N LEU A 14 35.22 -2.05 8.53
CA LEU A 14 36.11 -1.08 7.91
C LEU A 14 37.26 -1.84 7.24
N TYR A 15 37.29 -1.80 5.92
CA TYR A 15 38.38 -2.36 5.12
C TYR A 15 39.32 -1.25 4.64
N GLU A 16 40.61 -1.54 4.71
CA GLU A 16 41.66 -0.75 4.09
C GLU A 16 42.15 -1.48 2.82
N PHE A 17 42.12 -0.76 1.70
CA PHE A 17 42.64 -1.20 0.43
C PHE A 17 43.93 -0.45 0.14
N VAL A 18 45.02 -1.19 -0.02
CA VAL A 18 46.31 -0.63 -0.38
C VAL A 18 46.62 -1.00 -1.82
N PHE A 19 46.78 0.02 -2.65
CA PHE A 19 47.27 -0.07 -4.02
C PHE A 19 48.73 0.33 -4.06
N ASP A 20 49.56 -0.54 -4.60
CA ASP A 20 50.99 -0.26 -4.73
C ASP A 20 51.28 0.75 -5.86
N GLU A 21 52.51 1.27 -5.91
CA GLU A 21 52.94 2.23 -6.93
C GLU A 21 52.69 1.74 -8.37
N LYS A 22 52.76 0.43 -8.63
CA LYS A 22 52.52 -0.11 -9.98
C LYS A 22 51.04 -0.06 -10.35
N GLU A 23 50.17 -0.42 -9.42
CA GLU A 23 48.72 -0.34 -9.58
C GLU A 23 48.26 1.11 -9.73
N VAL A 24 48.78 2.01 -8.89
CA VAL A 24 48.52 3.44 -9.00
C VAL A 24 48.98 3.96 -10.35
N SER A 25 50.20 3.63 -10.79
CA SER A 25 50.70 4.01 -12.12
C SER A 25 49.78 3.50 -13.24
N SER A 26 49.19 2.31 -13.10
CA SER A 26 48.23 1.79 -14.09
C SER A 26 46.94 2.62 -14.12
N PHE A 27 46.41 3.02 -12.96
CA PHE A 27 45.25 3.91 -12.90
C PHE A 27 45.55 5.27 -13.53
N GLU A 28 46.72 5.83 -13.24
CA GLU A 28 47.18 7.08 -13.85
C GLU A 28 47.28 6.98 -15.37
N ASP A 29 47.69 5.84 -15.91
CA ASP A 29 47.78 5.62 -17.36
C ASP A 29 46.37 5.58 -17.99
N VAL A 30 45.40 4.94 -17.32
CA VAL A 30 43.98 4.92 -17.73
C VAL A 30 43.37 6.33 -17.70
N VAL A 31 43.54 7.05 -16.59
CA VAL A 31 43.09 8.44 -16.43
C VAL A 31 43.73 9.33 -17.49
N THR A 32 45.05 9.21 -17.69
CA THR A 32 45.78 10.00 -18.69
C THR A 32 45.27 9.73 -20.10
N ALA A 33 44.96 8.48 -20.43
CA ALA A 33 44.37 8.13 -21.73
C ALA A 33 42.97 8.73 -21.90
N ARG A 34 42.15 8.76 -20.84
CA ARG A 34 40.83 9.39 -20.82
C ARG A 34 40.93 10.91 -21.00
N LEU A 35 41.75 11.59 -20.22
CA LEU A 35 41.97 13.04 -20.28
C LEU A 35 42.57 13.48 -21.62
N ASN A 36 43.45 12.68 -22.22
CA ASN A 36 43.98 12.93 -23.55
C ASN A 36 42.92 12.95 -24.66
N ARG A 37 41.77 12.29 -24.47
CA ARG A 37 40.64 12.31 -25.42
C ARG A 37 39.74 13.53 -25.23
N SER A 38 39.56 13.97 -23.98
CA SER A 38 38.61 15.04 -23.62
C SER A 38 39.25 16.43 -23.55
N MET A 39 40.53 16.55 -23.22
CA MET A 39 41.19 17.84 -22.96
C MET A 39 42.30 18.16 -23.98
N THR A 40 42.52 19.45 -24.22
CA THR A 40 43.66 19.97 -24.99
C THR A 40 44.62 20.73 -24.08
N VAL A 41 45.91 20.45 -24.22
CA VAL A 41 46.96 21.10 -23.43
C VAL A 41 47.86 21.91 -24.37
N PRO A 42 47.99 23.23 -24.19
CA PRO A 42 48.87 24.06 -24.99
C PRO A 42 50.31 23.53 -25.00
N GLY A 43 50.95 23.53 -26.18
CA GLY A 43 52.32 23.03 -26.36
C GLY A 43 52.42 21.52 -26.62
N PHE A 44 51.33 20.76 -26.53
CA PHE A 44 51.32 19.32 -26.78
C PHE A 44 50.38 18.94 -27.92
N ARG A 45 50.78 17.93 -28.71
CA ARG A 45 49.93 17.35 -29.75
C ARG A 45 48.73 16.66 -29.09
N LYS A 46 47.52 16.91 -29.62
CA LYS A 46 46.27 16.32 -29.12
C LYS A 46 46.41 14.80 -28.91
N GLY A 47 46.06 14.33 -27.72
CA GLY A 47 46.11 12.92 -27.35
C GLY A 47 47.50 12.36 -26.99
N LYS A 48 48.55 13.19 -26.94
CA LYS A 48 49.93 12.79 -26.65
C LYS A 48 50.55 13.58 -25.49
N VAL A 49 49.72 14.04 -24.57
CA VAL A 49 50.18 14.72 -23.34
C VAL A 49 50.65 13.64 -22.35
N PRO A 50 51.89 13.71 -21.83
CA PRO A 50 52.38 12.79 -20.81
C PRO A 50 51.65 12.96 -19.46
N LYS A 51 51.55 11.88 -18.67
CA LYS A 51 50.89 11.90 -17.36
C LYS A 51 51.48 12.90 -16.37
N THR A 52 52.80 13.10 -16.41
CA THR A 52 53.50 14.08 -15.55
C THR A 52 52.99 15.51 -15.75
N ILE A 53 52.61 15.87 -16.98
CA ILE A 53 52.07 17.19 -17.31
C ILE A 53 50.64 17.34 -16.77
N PHE A 54 49.82 16.30 -16.85
CA PHE A 54 48.49 16.32 -16.25
C PHE A 54 48.55 16.41 -14.73
N LYS A 55 49.42 15.64 -14.08
CA LYS A 55 49.67 15.74 -12.63
C LYS A 55 50.05 17.15 -12.21
N MET A 56 51.02 17.78 -12.90
CA MET A 56 51.45 19.14 -12.58
C MET A 56 50.36 20.18 -12.79
N ARG A 57 49.50 20.00 -13.80
CA ARG A 57 48.49 20.99 -14.19
C ARG A 57 47.20 20.89 -13.38
N LEU A 58 46.76 19.66 -13.08
CA LEU A 58 45.48 19.37 -12.42
C LEU A 58 45.64 19.12 -10.92
N GLY A 59 46.85 18.75 -10.45
CA GLY A 59 47.12 18.52 -9.03
C GLY A 59 46.13 17.52 -8.42
N GLU A 60 45.39 17.98 -7.41
CA GLU A 60 44.38 17.19 -6.70
C GLU A 60 43.25 16.68 -7.59
N GLU A 61 42.86 17.41 -8.64
CA GLU A 61 41.82 16.92 -9.57
C GLU A 61 42.27 15.64 -10.29
N PHE A 62 43.57 15.51 -10.59
CA PHE A 62 44.12 14.28 -11.16
C PHE A 62 44.08 13.13 -10.16
N ASN A 63 44.39 13.40 -8.88
CA ASN A 63 44.27 12.42 -7.81
C ASN A 63 42.82 11.95 -7.62
N GLY A 64 41.84 12.85 -7.76
CA GLY A 64 40.42 12.50 -7.76
C GLY A 64 40.06 11.50 -8.85
N TYR A 65 40.50 11.72 -10.09
CA TYR A 65 40.25 10.75 -11.17
C TYR A 65 40.95 9.41 -10.95
N VAL A 66 42.13 9.40 -10.33
CA VAL A 66 42.84 8.16 -9.98
C VAL A 66 42.10 7.42 -8.86
N LEU A 67 41.56 8.16 -7.89
CA LEU A 67 40.72 7.62 -6.82
C LEU A 67 39.43 7.01 -7.39
N ASP A 68 38.80 7.61 -8.40
CA ASP A 68 37.62 7.06 -9.07
C ASP A 68 37.93 5.68 -9.69
N GLU A 69 39.06 5.54 -10.41
CA GLU A 69 39.47 4.23 -10.96
C GLU A 69 39.76 3.20 -9.86
N ALA A 70 40.36 3.63 -8.74
CA ALA A 70 40.59 2.77 -7.60
C ALA A 70 39.27 2.36 -6.92
N ALA A 71 38.30 3.27 -6.81
CA ALA A 71 36.98 3.01 -6.26
C ALA A 71 36.22 1.99 -7.12
N ASP A 72 36.25 2.13 -8.44
CA ASP A 72 35.66 1.15 -9.38
C ASP A 72 36.25 -0.25 -9.17
N LYS A 73 37.58 -0.35 -9.00
CA LYS A 73 38.25 -1.63 -8.71
C LYS A 73 37.87 -2.22 -7.35
N ILE A 74 37.65 -1.38 -6.34
CA ILE A 74 37.16 -1.84 -5.04
C ILE A 74 35.73 -2.36 -5.19
N LEU A 75 34.85 -1.63 -5.87
CA LEU A 75 33.47 -2.04 -6.09
C LEU A 75 33.38 -3.38 -6.82
N GLU A 76 34.12 -3.59 -7.90
CA GLU A 76 34.20 -4.88 -8.61
C GLU A 76 34.59 -6.05 -7.69
N LYS A 77 35.47 -5.80 -6.70
CA LYS A 77 35.86 -6.82 -5.73
C LYS A 77 34.77 -7.06 -4.69
N MET A 78 34.09 -6.01 -4.26
CA MET A 78 33.02 -6.04 -3.25
C MET A 78 31.68 -6.55 -3.79
N GLU A 79 31.43 -6.51 -5.10
CA GLU A 79 30.22 -7.09 -5.71
C GLU A 79 30.05 -8.59 -5.41
N LYS A 80 31.14 -9.29 -5.11
CA LYS A 80 31.12 -10.70 -4.71
C LYS A 80 30.69 -10.90 -3.25
N GLU A 81 30.59 -9.82 -2.47
CA GLU A 81 30.20 -9.83 -1.06
C GLU A 81 28.69 -9.56 -0.95
N LYS A 82 28.02 -10.22 0.02
CA LYS A 82 26.58 -10.02 0.27
C LYS A 82 26.38 -8.73 1.07
N LEU A 83 26.51 -7.60 0.38
CA LEU A 83 26.33 -6.28 0.95
C LEU A 83 24.86 -6.01 1.30
N PHE A 84 24.65 -5.29 2.39
CA PHE A 84 23.34 -4.79 2.83
C PHE A 84 23.08 -3.39 2.28
N ILE A 85 24.08 -2.51 2.32
CA ILE A 85 24.06 -1.18 1.70
C ILE A 85 25.30 -0.99 0.83
N SER A 86 25.27 0.01 -0.07
CA SER A 86 26.43 0.36 -0.89
C SER A 86 27.64 0.74 -0.03
N PRO A 87 28.88 0.30 -0.38
CA PRO A 87 30.07 0.64 0.37
C PRO A 87 30.29 2.16 0.48
N ILE A 88 30.75 2.62 1.64
CA ILE A 88 30.96 4.04 1.93
C ILE A 88 32.46 4.29 2.05
N MET A 89 33.02 5.13 1.19
CA MET A 89 34.40 5.60 1.36
C MET A 89 34.48 6.55 2.55
N LYS A 90 35.34 6.24 3.53
CA LYS A 90 35.54 7.06 4.73
C LYS A 90 36.74 7.99 4.58
N ASP A 91 37.78 7.50 3.94
CA ASP A 91 39.08 8.18 3.91
C ASP A 91 39.94 7.63 2.76
N TYR A 92 40.87 8.44 2.26
CA TYR A 92 41.89 8.01 1.33
C TYR A 92 43.17 8.84 1.50
N GLU A 93 44.32 8.23 1.26
CA GLU A 93 45.63 8.88 1.37
C GLU A 93 46.56 8.40 0.25
N PHE A 94 47.20 9.35 -0.44
CA PHE A 94 48.33 9.07 -1.32
C PHE A 94 49.63 9.22 -0.54
N LYS A 95 50.42 8.16 -0.42
CA LYS A 95 51.67 8.16 0.36
C LYS A 95 52.75 7.31 -0.29
N ASP A 96 53.92 7.91 -0.48
CA ASP A 96 55.10 7.25 -1.05
C ASP A 96 54.82 6.50 -2.38
N GLY A 97 53.95 7.07 -3.22
CA GLY A 97 53.54 6.47 -4.50
C GLY A 97 52.40 5.46 -4.41
N ASN A 98 52.00 5.05 -3.20
CA ASN A 98 50.86 4.17 -2.96
C ASN A 98 49.58 4.96 -2.73
N LEU A 99 48.43 4.30 -2.93
CA LEU A 99 47.11 4.80 -2.58
C LEU A 99 46.47 3.88 -1.54
N ILE A 100 46.12 4.46 -0.39
CA ILE A 100 45.39 3.79 0.68
C ILE A 100 43.96 4.31 0.65
N VAL A 101 42.97 3.41 0.59
CA VAL A 101 41.54 3.76 0.60
C VAL A 101 40.84 2.98 1.72
N LYS A 102 40.14 3.69 2.60
CA LYS A 102 39.33 3.07 3.66
C LYS A 102 37.87 3.08 3.27
N ILE A 103 37.27 1.90 3.19
CA ILE A 103 35.88 1.68 2.82
C ILE A 103 35.16 1.01 4.00
N GLU A 104 34.11 1.64 4.48
CA GLU A 104 33.14 1.03 5.40
C GLU A 104 32.12 0.22 4.59
N VAL A 105 31.94 -1.03 4.99
CA VAL A 105 31.07 -1.99 4.34
C VAL A 105 30.05 -2.48 5.35
N HIS A 106 28.77 -2.47 4.96
CA HIS A 106 27.71 -3.07 5.75
C HIS A 106 27.34 -4.39 5.08
N GLU A 107 27.72 -5.50 5.70
CA GLU A 107 27.33 -6.84 5.30
C GLU A 107 25.87 -7.08 5.72
N LYS A 108 25.20 -8.08 5.11
CA LYS A 108 23.87 -8.50 5.57
C LYS A 108 23.94 -8.91 7.05
N PRO A 109 23.12 -8.32 7.94
CA PRO A 109 23.15 -8.65 9.35
C PRO A 109 22.74 -10.11 9.57
N ARG A 110 23.21 -10.69 10.68
CA ARG A 110 22.79 -12.03 11.09
C ARG A 110 21.43 -11.93 11.77
N VAL A 111 20.50 -12.72 11.28
CA VAL A 111 19.16 -12.84 11.85
C VAL A 111 19.09 -14.17 12.59
N SER A 112 18.65 -14.13 13.84
CA SER A 112 18.31 -15.30 14.64
C SER A 112 16.88 -15.14 15.15
N PHE A 113 16.18 -16.26 15.27
CA PHE A 113 14.81 -16.29 15.77
C PHE A 113 14.78 -17.06 17.07
N GLU A 114 13.94 -16.62 18.00
CA GLU A 114 13.52 -17.41 19.15
C GLU A 114 12.45 -18.43 18.73
N ASP A 115 11.70 -19.00 19.67
CA ASP A 115 10.67 -19.99 19.35
C ASP A 115 9.42 -19.30 18.77
N PHE A 116 9.13 -19.57 17.50
CA PHE A 116 7.91 -19.09 16.84
C PHE A 116 6.62 -19.54 17.52
N SER A 117 6.67 -20.61 18.33
CA SER A 117 5.52 -21.11 19.08
C SER A 117 5.04 -20.13 20.17
N GLU A 118 5.87 -19.14 20.54
CA GLU A 118 5.48 -18.07 21.47
C GLU A 118 4.64 -16.98 20.79
N ILE A 119 4.57 -16.95 19.46
CA ILE A 119 3.70 -16.02 18.73
C ILE A 119 2.25 -16.51 18.82
N GLU A 120 1.49 -15.89 19.71
CA GLU A 120 0.04 -16.08 19.77
C GLU A 120 -0.67 -15.21 18.73
N VAL A 121 -1.62 -15.79 18.00
CA VAL A 121 -2.48 -15.06 17.04
C VAL A 121 -3.93 -15.39 17.30
N GLU A 122 -4.80 -14.42 17.07
CA GLU A 122 -6.23 -14.55 17.28
C GLU A 122 -6.91 -15.06 16.00
N LYS A 123 -7.61 -16.18 16.13
CA LYS A 123 -8.48 -16.73 15.09
C LYS A 123 -9.92 -16.61 15.52
N VAL A 124 -10.71 -15.86 14.77
CA VAL A 124 -12.16 -15.79 14.98
C VAL A 124 -12.77 -17.15 14.61
N LYS A 125 -13.72 -17.65 15.40
CA LYS A 125 -14.35 -18.96 15.16
C LYS A 125 -15.09 -18.99 13.83
N GLU A 126 -14.66 -19.89 12.94
CA GLU A 126 -15.21 -20.09 11.59
C GLU A 126 -16.73 -20.25 11.60
N ASP A 127 -17.25 -21.22 12.36
CA ASP A 127 -18.69 -21.52 12.41
C ASP A 127 -19.52 -20.29 12.79
N SER A 128 -19.08 -19.51 13.78
CA SER A 128 -19.81 -18.33 14.24
C SER A 128 -19.82 -17.20 13.19
N VAL A 129 -18.76 -17.06 12.41
CA VAL A 129 -18.69 -16.07 11.33
C VAL A 129 -19.58 -16.49 10.17
N ILE A 130 -19.52 -17.77 9.77
CA ILE A 130 -20.31 -18.29 8.66
C ILE A 130 -21.80 -18.26 8.99
N GLU A 131 -22.21 -18.64 10.20
CA GLU A 131 -23.61 -18.55 10.65
C GLU A 131 -24.15 -17.11 10.52
N LYS A 132 -23.40 -16.12 11.02
CA LYS A 132 -23.77 -14.71 10.90
C LYS A 132 -23.77 -14.21 9.46
N TYR A 133 -22.84 -14.69 8.64
CA TYR A 133 -22.79 -14.38 7.21
C TYR A 133 -24.06 -14.88 6.52
N VAL A 134 -24.43 -16.14 6.73
CA VAL A 134 -25.63 -16.76 6.13
C VAL A 134 -26.90 -16.05 6.60
N GLU A 135 -27.03 -15.76 7.90
CA GLU A 135 -28.18 -15.03 8.45
C GLU A 135 -28.34 -13.65 7.80
N LYS A 136 -27.27 -12.84 7.82
CA LYS A 136 -27.27 -11.50 7.23
C LYS A 136 -27.56 -11.56 5.73
N ARG A 137 -26.96 -12.51 5.03
CA ARG A 137 -27.09 -12.63 3.57
C ARG A 137 -28.48 -13.07 3.15
N LEU A 138 -29.13 -13.96 3.92
CA LEU A 138 -30.53 -14.32 3.71
C LEU A 138 -31.45 -13.11 3.91
N GLU A 139 -31.22 -12.30 4.94
CA GLU A 139 -32.02 -11.08 5.16
C GLU A 139 -31.82 -10.05 4.05
N GLU A 140 -30.60 -9.86 3.55
CA GLU A 140 -30.33 -9.01 2.39
C GLU A 140 -31.05 -9.50 1.13
N LEU A 141 -31.03 -10.81 0.87
CA LEU A 141 -31.77 -11.40 -0.25
C LEU A 141 -33.28 -11.21 -0.09
N ARG A 142 -33.79 -11.40 1.12
CA ARG A 142 -35.20 -11.17 1.46
C ARG A 142 -35.61 -9.72 1.26
N GLU A 143 -34.79 -8.75 1.69
CA GLU A 143 -35.05 -7.33 1.45
C GLU A 143 -35.05 -6.99 -0.04
N LYS A 144 -34.13 -7.56 -0.81
CA LYS A 144 -33.97 -7.31 -2.25
C LYS A 144 -35.12 -7.87 -3.08
N HIS A 145 -35.66 -9.01 -2.69
CA HIS A 145 -36.75 -9.68 -3.38
C HIS A 145 -38.13 -9.40 -2.74
N ALA A 146 -38.25 -8.33 -1.95
CA ALA A 146 -39.53 -7.92 -1.39
C ALA A 146 -40.59 -7.72 -2.48
N LEU A 147 -41.83 -8.16 -2.21
CA LEU A 147 -42.97 -7.89 -3.07
C LEU A 147 -43.37 -6.42 -2.88
N VAL A 148 -43.50 -5.69 -3.98
CA VAL A 148 -43.78 -4.25 -3.98
C VAL A 148 -45.07 -3.98 -4.73
N GLU A 149 -46.07 -3.43 -4.04
CA GLU A 149 -47.39 -3.14 -4.61
C GLU A 149 -47.78 -1.69 -4.38
N PRO A 150 -48.37 -0.99 -5.38
CA PRO A 150 -48.87 0.37 -5.18
C PRO A 150 -49.87 0.46 -4.01
N LYS A 151 -49.68 1.46 -3.14
CA LYS A 151 -50.52 1.74 -1.97
C LYS A 151 -51.14 3.13 -2.11
N ASP A 152 -52.44 3.26 -1.89
CA ASP A 152 -53.18 4.54 -1.91
C ASP A 152 -53.29 5.20 -0.50
N GLY A 153 -52.35 4.88 0.40
CA GLY A 153 -52.33 5.28 1.81
C GLY A 153 -51.17 6.21 2.17
N GLU A 154 -51.03 6.47 3.46
CA GLU A 154 -49.87 7.18 4.02
C GLU A 154 -48.64 6.28 3.95
N ALA A 155 -47.48 6.91 3.71
CA ALA A 155 -46.20 6.24 3.75
C ALA A 155 -45.85 5.90 5.19
N GLU A 156 -45.63 4.62 5.48
CA GLU A 156 -45.29 4.10 6.80
C GLU A 156 -43.85 3.54 6.79
N HIS A 157 -43.30 3.27 7.97
CA HIS A 157 -42.02 2.57 8.05
C HIS A 157 -42.13 1.18 7.40
N GLY A 158 -41.14 0.83 6.58
CA GLY A 158 -41.11 -0.39 5.77
C GLY A 158 -41.53 -0.17 4.30
N ASP A 159 -42.33 0.85 4.00
CA ASP A 159 -42.80 1.14 2.64
C ASP A 159 -41.67 1.62 1.71
N LEU A 160 -41.86 1.42 0.40
CA LEU A 160 -41.06 2.06 -0.65
C LEU A 160 -41.76 3.33 -1.09
N VAL A 161 -41.05 4.45 -1.11
CA VAL A 161 -41.54 5.69 -1.71
C VAL A 161 -40.73 6.01 -2.96
N ARG A 162 -41.42 6.31 -4.04
CA ARG A 162 -40.81 6.95 -5.21
C ARG A 162 -41.05 8.44 -5.09
N VAL A 163 -39.96 9.19 -5.04
CA VAL A 163 -40.00 10.64 -4.85
C VAL A 163 -39.23 11.35 -5.95
N LYS A 164 -39.63 12.58 -6.23
CA LYS A 164 -38.84 13.53 -7.00
C LYS A 164 -38.20 14.51 -6.02
N MET A 165 -36.88 14.46 -5.92
CA MET A 165 -36.11 15.30 -5.01
C MET A 165 -35.40 16.39 -5.79
N LYS A 166 -35.65 17.64 -5.38
CA LYS A 166 -34.97 18.83 -5.87
C LYS A 166 -34.12 19.43 -4.75
N VAL A 167 -32.85 19.69 -5.05
CA VAL A 167 -31.88 20.25 -4.10
C VAL A 167 -31.43 21.61 -4.60
N SER A 168 -31.52 22.62 -3.75
CA SER A 168 -31.15 24.01 -4.07
C SER A 168 -30.18 24.57 -3.03
N LEU A 169 -29.38 25.55 -3.45
CA LEU A 169 -28.51 26.34 -2.58
C LEU A 169 -28.83 27.82 -2.86
N GLY A 170 -29.62 28.43 -1.98
CA GLY A 170 -30.26 29.72 -2.28
C GLY A 170 -31.18 29.60 -3.51
N ASP A 171 -31.04 30.51 -4.47
CA ASP A 171 -31.86 30.51 -5.68
C ASP A 171 -31.40 29.53 -6.77
N LYS A 172 -30.27 28.84 -6.57
CA LYS A 172 -29.69 27.95 -7.57
C LYS A 172 -30.08 26.50 -7.30
N VAL A 173 -30.77 25.88 -8.26
CA VAL A 173 -31.02 24.43 -8.29
C VAL A 173 -29.72 23.70 -8.63
N LEU A 174 -29.36 22.72 -7.82
CA LEU A 174 -28.14 21.91 -7.97
C LEU A 174 -28.42 20.55 -8.59
N ASP A 175 -29.48 19.88 -8.15
CA ASP A 175 -29.89 18.57 -8.66
C ASP A 175 -31.41 18.43 -8.58
N GLU A 176 -31.99 17.71 -9.54
CA GLU A 176 -33.41 17.36 -9.58
C GLU A 176 -33.54 15.99 -10.23
N LYS A 177 -33.85 14.97 -9.42
CA LYS A 177 -33.93 13.57 -9.86
C LYS A 177 -34.99 12.81 -9.09
N GLU A 178 -35.43 11.71 -9.68
CA GLU A 178 -36.29 10.75 -9.02
C GLU A 178 -35.46 9.70 -8.28
N TYR A 179 -35.92 9.31 -7.11
CA TYR A 179 -35.32 8.30 -6.26
C TYR A 179 -36.39 7.37 -5.72
N GLU A 180 -36.04 6.09 -5.56
CA GLU A 180 -36.81 5.14 -4.78
C GLU A 180 -36.12 4.94 -3.44
N TYR A 181 -36.90 4.97 -2.37
CA TYR A 181 -36.38 4.97 -1.01
C TYR A 181 -37.22 4.10 -0.09
N ILE A 182 -36.56 3.24 0.70
CA ILE A 182 -37.22 2.42 1.72
C ILE A 182 -37.21 3.18 3.03
N LEU A 183 -38.38 3.44 3.61
CA LEU A 183 -38.50 4.16 4.88
C LEU A 183 -38.17 3.26 6.06
N LYS A 184 -36.88 3.10 6.39
CA LYS A 184 -36.46 2.30 7.56
C LYS A 184 -36.75 3.02 8.87
N GLU A 185 -37.11 2.28 9.92
CA GLU A 185 -37.47 2.83 11.24
C GLU A 185 -36.25 3.41 11.97
N ASP A 186 -35.08 2.83 11.76
CA ASP A 186 -33.79 3.26 12.32
C ASP A 186 -33.13 4.41 11.52
N ASP A 187 -33.78 4.92 10.48
CA ASP A 187 -33.26 6.02 9.67
C ASP A 187 -33.69 7.39 10.20
N ASP A 188 -32.79 8.00 10.97
CA ASP A 188 -33.02 9.28 11.63
C ASP A 188 -32.95 10.53 10.73
N ARG A 189 -32.71 10.36 9.42
CA ARG A 189 -32.58 11.51 8.51
C ARG A 189 -33.88 12.31 8.44
N PRO A 190 -33.81 13.66 8.35
CA PRO A 190 -34.98 14.52 8.18
C PRO A 190 -35.87 14.09 7.02
N PHE A 191 -35.25 13.65 5.91
CA PHE A 191 -35.97 13.12 4.75
C PHE A 191 -36.98 12.03 5.11
N VAL A 192 -36.60 11.04 5.92
CA VAL A 192 -37.49 9.92 6.28
C VAL A 192 -38.59 10.41 7.21
N LYS A 193 -38.23 11.16 8.25
CA LYS A 193 -39.18 11.70 9.25
C LYS A 193 -40.26 12.57 8.64
N GLU A 194 -39.90 13.35 7.62
CA GLU A 194 -40.78 14.28 6.94
C GLU A 194 -41.72 13.60 5.92
N ILE A 195 -41.33 12.44 5.39
CA ILE A 195 -42.12 11.66 4.42
C ILE A 195 -43.08 10.69 5.10
N VAL A 196 -42.73 10.14 6.26
CA VAL A 196 -43.65 9.27 7.01
C VAL A 196 -44.94 10.02 7.33
N GLY A 197 -46.09 9.38 7.10
CA GLY A 197 -47.42 9.98 7.25
C GLY A 197 -47.90 10.80 6.04
N LYS A 198 -47.09 10.93 4.98
CA LYS A 198 -47.46 11.65 3.75
C LYS A 198 -48.02 10.72 2.69
N LYS A 199 -48.78 11.27 1.76
CA LYS A 199 -49.43 10.54 0.66
C LYS A 199 -48.81 10.91 -0.69
N LYS A 200 -49.15 10.13 -1.71
CA LYS A 200 -48.89 10.47 -3.09
C LYS A 200 -49.41 11.89 -3.41
N GLY A 201 -48.55 12.69 -4.05
CA GLY A 201 -48.82 14.08 -4.43
C GLY A 201 -48.43 15.10 -3.37
N ASP A 202 -48.13 14.68 -2.15
CA ASP A 202 -47.64 15.60 -1.12
C ASP A 202 -46.22 16.08 -1.45
N VAL A 203 -45.97 17.35 -1.13
CA VAL A 203 -44.65 17.97 -1.28
C VAL A 203 -44.15 18.36 0.11
N VAL A 204 -42.94 17.91 0.44
CA VAL A 204 -42.30 18.24 1.71
C VAL A 204 -41.03 19.04 1.47
N LYS A 205 -40.81 20.06 2.30
CA LYS A 205 -39.65 20.94 2.21
C LYS A 205 -38.90 20.96 3.52
N PHE A 206 -37.59 20.74 3.46
CA PHE A 206 -36.72 20.83 4.62
C PHE A 206 -35.35 21.33 4.19
N SER A 207 -34.57 21.85 5.14
CA SER A 207 -33.20 22.32 4.87
C SER A 207 -32.20 21.51 5.68
N ARG A 208 -31.00 21.30 5.12
CA ARG A 208 -29.89 20.67 5.83
C ARG A 208 -28.61 21.48 5.64
N GLU A 209 -27.85 21.63 6.71
CA GLU A 209 -26.54 22.26 6.68
C GLU A 209 -25.44 21.22 6.45
N PHE A 210 -24.54 21.49 5.51
CA PHE A 210 -23.38 20.67 5.23
C PHE A 210 -22.20 21.55 4.85
N LYS A 211 -21.08 21.43 5.59
CA LYS A 211 -19.86 22.24 5.40
C LYS A 211 -20.20 23.75 5.36
N ASP A 212 -20.94 24.24 6.36
CA ASP A 212 -21.34 25.65 6.53
C ASP A 212 -22.19 26.23 5.38
N LYS A 213 -22.83 25.36 4.59
CA LYS A 213 -23.78 25.74 3.54
C LYS A 213 -25.13 25.09 3.82
N LYS A 214 -26.17 25.91 3.74
CA LYS A 214 -27.56 25.48 3.88
C LYS A 214 -28.11 25.05 2.52
N TYR A 215 -28.53 23.80 2.41
CA TYR A 215 -29.17 23.23 1.24
C TYR A 215 -30.66 23.06 1.50
N ASP A 216 -31.50 23.48 0.56
CA ASP A 216 -32.95 23.35 0.62
C ASP A 216 -33.39 22.18 -0.25
N TYR A 217 -34.14 21.27 0.36
CA TYR A 217 -34.68 20.07 -0.26
C TYR A 217 -36.18 20.25 -0.44
N GLU A 218 -36.67 20.00 -1.65
CA GLU A 218 -38.09 19.89 -1.96
C GLU A 218 -38.32 18.50 -2.52
N VAL A 219 -39.16 17.73 -1.83
CA VAL A 219 -39.41 16.32 -2.11
C VAL A 219 -40.89 16.14 -2.43
N GLU A 220 -41.19 15.83 -3.67
CA GLU A 220 -42.54 15.47 -4.12
C GLU A 220 -42.70 13.96 -4.10
N ILE A 221 -43.75 13.44 -3.46
CA ILE A 221 -44.02 12.01 -3.40
C ILE A 221 -44.80 11.60 -4.64
N LEU A 222 -44.14 10.88 -5.56
CA LEU A 222 -44.75 10.43 -6.81
C LEU A 222 -45.62 9.19 -6.62
N GLN A 223 -45.19 8.25 -5.77
CA GLN A 223 -45.92 7.02 -5.47
C GLN A 223 -45.45 6.43 -4.15
N VAL A 224 -46.39 5.84 -3.41
CA VAL A 224 -46.10 4.99 -2.25
C VAL A 224 -46.38 3.54 -2.65
N TYR A 225 -45.51 2.63 -2.26
CA TYR A 225 -45.68 1.20 -2.42
C TYR A 225 -45.56 0.49 -1.07
N SER A 226 -46.50 -0.42 -0.82
CA SER A 226 -46.39 -1.39 0.27
C SER A 226 -45.30 -2.40 -0.08
N ARG A 227 -44.40 -2.67 0.87
CA ARG A 227 -43.38 -3.71 0.75
C ARG A 227 -43.71 -4.87 1.67
N THR A 228 -43.87 -6.06 1.10
CA THR A 228 -44.04 -7.29 1.86
C THR A 228 -42.79 -8.16 1.70
N LEU A 229 -42.09 -8.40 2.80
CA LEU A 229 -40.95 -9.31 2.83
C LEU A 229 -41.47 -10.74 2.81
N MET A 230 -40.94 -11.58 1.90
CA MET A 230 -41.23 -13.01 1.91
C MET A 230 -40.68 -13.66 3.19
N ASP A 231 -41.30 -14.75 3.61
CA ASP A 231 -40.73 -15.60 4.66
C ASP A 231 -39.46 -16.29 4.16
N ILE A 232 -38.49 -16.47 5.06
CA ILE A 232 -37.27 -17.24 4.77
C ILE A 232 -37.65 -18.71 4.63
N SER A 233 -37.96 -19.11 3.40
CA SER A 233 -38.55 -20.41 3.04
C SER A 233 -38.06 -20.88 1.66
N ASP A 234 -38.52 -22.05 1.22
CA ASP A 234 -38.22 -22.58 -0.13
C ASP A 234 -38.71 -21.65 -1.26
N GLU A 235 -39.74 -20.85 -1.02
CA GLU A 235 -40.24 -19.88 -1.99
C GLU A 235 -39.25 -18.73 -2.22
N LEU A 236 -38.59 -18.25 -1.15
CA LEU A 236 -37.52 -17.27 -1.27
C LEU A 236 -36.35 -17.84 -2.08
N ALA A 237 -35.97 -19.10 -1.84
CA ALA A 237 -34.88 -19.76 -2.56
C ALA A 237 -35.12 -19.78 -4.08
N ARG A 238 -36.32 -20.21 -4.50
CA ARG A 238 -36.72 -20.23 -5.92
C ARG A 238 -36.81 -18.84 -6.54
N THR A 239 -37.15 -17.83 -5.74
CA THR A 239 -37.23 -16.44 -6.22
C THR A 239 -35.86 -15.80 -6.42
N VAL A 240 -34.87 -16.20 -5.63
CA VAL A 240 -33.49 -15.71 -5.74
C VAL A 240 -32.81 -16.24 -7.01
N SER A 241 -32.95 -17.54 -7.31
CA SER A 241 -32.37 -18.16 -8.51
C SER A 241 -33.10 -19.44 -8.86
N ASN A 242 -33.10 -19.77 -10.16
CA ASN A 242 -33.63 -21.05 -10.67
C ASN A 242 -32.78 -22.27 -10.28
N GLU A 243 -31.60 -22.05 -9.69
CA GLU A 243 -30.70 -23.12 -9.25
C GLU A 243 -31.05 -23.70 -7.87
N PHE A 244 -31.92 -23.02 -7.10
CA PHE A 244 -32.28 -23.42 -5.74
C PHE A 244 -33.77 -23.78 -5.67
N GLU A 245 -34.06 -25.03 -5.33
CA GLU A 245 -35.42 -25.53 -5.13
C GLU A 245 -35.88 -25.43 -3.67
N THR A 246 -34.94 -25.42 -2.72
CA THR A 246 -35.17 -25.39 -1.27
C THR A 246 -34.31 -24.35 -0.56
N LEU A 247 -34.75 -23.92 0.62
CA LEU A 247 -34.00 -23.02 1.50
C LEU A 247 -32.66 -23.63 1.93
N GLU A 248 -32.63 -24.94 2.13
CA GLU A 248 -31.43 -25.67 2.53
C GLU A 248 -30.33 -25.57 1.45
N GLN A 249 -30.69 -25.73 0.17
CA GLN A 249 -29.74 -25.56 -0.94
C GLN A 249 -29.17 -24.14 -1.01
N LEU A 250 -30.02 -23.12 -0.81
CA LEU A 250 -29.56 -21.74 -0.76
C LEU A 250 -28.62 -21.52 0.44
N LYS A 251 -28.97 -22.02 1.62
CA LYS A 251 -28.12 -21.93 2.82
C LYS A 251 -26.78 -22.62 2.63
N GLU A 252 -26.75 -23.80 2.03
CA GLU A 252 -25.52 -24.52 1.72
C GLU A 252 -24.63 -23.72 0.76
N HIS A 253 -25.20 -23.11 -0.27
CA HIS A 253 -24.47 -22.23 -1.17
C HIS A 253 -23.86 -21.05 -0.40
N LEU A 254 -24.66 -20.33 0.39
CA LEU A 254 -24.20 -19.18 1.17
C LEU A 254 -23.15 -19.57 2.22
N THR A 255 -23.25 -20.78 2.77
CA THR A 255 -22.26 -21.34 3.71
C THR A 255 -20.93 -21.56 3.01
N LYS A 256 -20.93 -22.13 1.80
CA LYS A 256 -19.71 -22.32 0.99
C LYS A 256 -19.08 -20.99 0.61
N GLU A 257 -19.89 -20.04 0.15
CA GLU A 257 -19.45 -18.68 -0.18
C GLU A 257 -18.82 -17.99 1.05
N GLY A 258 -19.50 -18.04 2.20
CA GLY A 258 -19.00 -17.48 3.45
C GLY A 258 -17.70 -18.14 3.93
N LYS A 259 -17.56 -19.45 3.73
CA LYS A 259 -16.33 -20.20 4.03
C LYS A 259 -15.17 -19.76 3.14
N GLU A 260 -15.39 -19.62 1.84
CA GLU A 260 -14.35 -19.16 0.90
C GLU A 260 -13.85 -17.76 1.25
N ILE A 261 -14.77 -16.84 1.58
CA ILE A 261 -14.42 -15.49 2.03
C ILE A 261 -13.64 -15.55 3.35
N TYR A 262 -14.14 -16.30 4.33
CA TYR A 262 -13.48 -16.47 5.63
C TYR A 262 -12.06 -17.04 5.49
N ASP A 263 -11.87 -18.07 4.67
CA ASP A 263 -10.55 -18.70 4.50
C ASP A 263 -9.51 -17.72 3.91
N VAL A 264 -9.92 -16.86 2.97
CA VAL A 264 -9.06 -15.84 2.38
C VAL A 264 -8.76 -14.74 3.40
N GLU A 265 -9.80 -14.14 3.99
CA GLU A 265 -9.64 -13.01 4.92
C GLU A 265 -8.91 -13.42 6.20
N MET A 266 -9.27 -14.57 6.78
CA MET A 266 -8.63 -15.08 8.00
C MET A 266 -7.16 -15.43 7.74
N LYS A 267 -6.82 -15.98 6.57
CA LYS A 267 -5.41 -16.27 6.24
C LYS A 267 -4.57 -15.01 6.14
N GLU A 268 -5.05 -13.99 5.44
CA GLU A 268 -4.32 -12.72 5.35
C GLU A 268 -4.25 -12.03 6.72
N ASN A 269 -5.33 -12.03 7.49
CA ASN A 269 -5.33 -11.46 8.84
C ASN A 269 -4.34 -12.18 9.79
N LEU A 270 -4.30 -13.52 9.77
CA LEU A 270 -3.32 -14.28 10.56
C LEU A 270 -1.89 -13.95 10.12
N ARG A 271 -1.66 -13.82 8.80
CA ARG A 271 -0.34 -13.46 8.27
C ARG A 271 0.09 -12.07 8.74
N GLU A 272 -0.81 -11.10 8.73
CA GLU A 272 -0.55 -9.75 9.24
C GLU A 272 -0.21 -9.77 10.73
N GLN A 273 -0.99 -10.49 11.54
CA GLN A 273 -0.72 -10.65 12.98
C GLN A 273 0.66 -11.29 13.24
N VAL A 274 1.03 -12.33 12.47
CA VAL A 274 2.36 -12.94 12.59
C VAL A 274 3.45 -11.94 12.19
N LEU A 275 3.28 -11.21 11.09
CA LEU A 275 4.27 -10.21 10.66
C LEU A 275 4.44 -9.07 11.66
N GLU A 276 3.36 -8.66 12.32
CA GLU A 276 3.39 -7.63 13.38
C GLU A 276 4.16 -8.11 14.62
N LYS A 277 3.99 -9.38 15.00
CA LYS A 277 4.65 -9.98 16.19
C LYS A 277 6.02 -10.59 15.89
N LEU A 278 6.36 -10.80 14.62
CA LEU A 278 7.65 -11.36 14.21
C LEU A 278 8.87 -10.62 14.81
N PRO A 279 8.88 -9.28 14.94
CA PRO A 279 9.98 -8.56 15.58
C PRO A 279 10.18 -8.93 17.06
N GLU A 280 9.14 -9.37 17.77
CA GLU A 280 9.22 -9.71 19.19
C GLU A 280 10.09 -10.95 19.44
N VAL A 281 10.10 -11.88 18.48
CA VAL A 281 10.91 -13.12 18.53
C VAL A 281 12.14 -13.07 17.62
N THR A 282 12.42 -11.93 17.00
CA THR A 282 13.54 -11.79 16.05
C THR A 282 14.67 -11.00 16.68
N ASN A 283 15.83 -11.65 16.79
CA ASN A 283 17.07 -11.01 17.21
C ASN A 283 17.93 -10.67 15.98
N LEU A 284 18.18 -9.38 15.78
CA LEU A 284 19.02 -8.84 14.71
C LEU A 284 20.37 -8.39 15.27
N ASP A 285 21.44 -9.06 14.85
CA ASP A 285 22.81 -8.62 15.14
C ASP A 285 23.24 -7.58 14.10
N ILE A 286 22.85 -6.33 14.35
CA ILE A 286 23.08 -5.17 13.48
C ILE A 286 23.73 -4.00 14.26
N SER A 287 24.69 -3.32 13.64
CA SER A 287 25.36 -2.14 14.19
C SER A 287 24.46 -0.92 14.10
N ASP A 288 24.51 -0.04 15.11
CA ASP A 288 23.79 1.25 15.14
C ASP A 288 24.21 2.20 14.02
N LYS A 289 25.33 1.92 13.33
CA LYS A 289 25.80 2.68 12.17
C LYS A 289 25.04 2.33 10.87
N THR A 290 24.35 1.18 10.83
CA THR A 290 23.59 0.71 9.64
C THR A 290 22.24 1.38 9.57
#